data_AF-A0A382CL21-F1
#
_entry.id   AF-A0A382CL21-F1
#
_cell.length_a   1.000
_cell.length_b   1.000
_cell.length_c   1.000
_cell.angle_alpha   90.00
_cell.angle_beta   90.00
_cell.angle_gamma   90.00
#
_symmetry.space_group_name_H-M   'P 1'
#
loop_
_entity.id
_entity.type
_entity.pdbx_description
1 polymer ?
#
loop_
_entity_poly.entity_id
_entity_poly.type
_entity_poly.pdbx_seq_one_letter_code
_entity_poly.pdbx_strand_id
1 'polypeptide(L)'
;MIDQHGRNINKLRISLSEVCNMACTYCVTSLSDHKRSPDELNADQMLYLVRLLKENAGIEKVRLTGGEPLLHPEIVKVISGISEMGIKSIGLTSNGQLLARKAKALAEAGLKNVNISLDSLDPEKFKLLGRVGKLHKTLEGIEACLKYGL
;
A
#
# COMPACT_ATOMS: atom_id res chain seq x y z
N MET A 1 13.32 10.59 -15.37
CA MET A 1 14.18 9.75 -16.24
C MET A 1 13.39 9.38 -17.50
N ILE A 2 13.99 9.38 -18.69
CA ILE A 2 13.30 8.99 -19.95
C ILE A 2 13.77 7.60 -20.39
N ASP A 3 12.84 6.72 -20.73
CA ASP A 3 13.19 5.40 -21.28
C ASP A 3 13.34 5.39 -22.80
N GLN A 4 13.68 4.23 -23.37
CA GLN A 4 13.89 4.04 -24.82
C GLN A 4 12.63 4.27 -25.68
N HIS A 5 11.44 4.34 -25.05
CA HIS A 5 10.17 4.64 -25.71
C HIS A 5 9.72 6.09 -25.49
N GLY A 6 10.56 6.94 -24.91
CA GLY A 6 10.25 8.35 -24.66
C GLY A 6 9.32 8.59 -23.45
N ARG A 7 9.08 7.58 -22.60
CA ARG A 7 8.20 7.72 -21.43
C ARG A 7 8.97 8.34 -20.26
N ASN A 8 8.36 9.31 -19.60
CA ASN A 8 8.91 9.89 -18.38
C ASN A 8 8.60 9.02 -17.16
N ILE A 9 9.63 8.38 -16.61
CA ILE A 9 9.58 7.62 -15.37
C ILE A 9 9.68 8.61 -14.21
N ASN A 10 8.52 8.95 -13.65
CA ASN A 10 8.38 9.83 -12.47
C ASN A 10 7.53 9.21 -11.35
N LYS A 11 7.15 7.94 -11.48
CA LYS A 11 6.37 7.19 -10.50
C LYS A 11 7.15 5.97 -10.03
N LEU A 12 7.17 5.75 -8.72
CA LEU A 12 7.77 4.59 -8.08
C LEU A 12 6.68 3.75 -7.40
N ARG A 13 6.67 2.44 -7.66
CA ARG A 13 5.84 1.48 -6.92
C ARG A 13 6.74 0.67 -6.01
N ILE A 14 6.38 0.57 -4.73
CA ILE A 14 7.16 -0.14 -3.71
C ILE A 14 6.30 -1.28 -3.16
N SER A 15 6.78 -2.52 -3.30
CA SER A 15 6.26 -3.68 -2.56
C SER A 15 6.92 -3.67 -1.18
N LEU A 16 6.14 -3.49 -0.11
CA LEU A 16 6.68 -3.41 1.26
C LEU A 16 6.98 -4.79 1.87
N SER A 17 6.19 -5.78 1.50
CA SER A 17 6.28 -7.17 1.98
C SER A 17 5.39 -8.03 1.11
N GLU A 18 5.70 -9.31 1.00
CA GLU A 18 4.86 -10.31 0.32
C GLU A 18 3.77 -10.87 1.25
N VAL A 19 3.71 -10.46 2.52
CA VAL A 19 2.71 -10.96 3.48
C VAL A 19 1.36 -10.27 3.28
N CYS A 20 0.27 -11.05 3.27
CA CYS A 20 -1.10 -10.56 3.23
C CYS A 20 -2.00 -11.28 4.25
N ASN A 21 -3.05 -10.59 4.71
CA ASN A 21 -4.09 -11.12 5.60
C ASN A 21 -5.34 -11.64 4.85
N MET A 22 -5.26 -11.74 3.52
CA MET A 22 -6.27 -12.35 2.65
C MET A 22 -5.61 -13.37 1.72
N ALA A 23 -6.38 -14.32 1.20
CA ALA A 23 -5.88 -15.36 0.31
C ALA A 23 -6.70 -15.41 -0.98
N CYS A 24 -6.73 -14.28 -1.69
CA CYS A 24 -7.59 -14.10 -2.86
C CYS A 24 -7.32 -15.18 -3.92
N THR A 25 -8.38 -15.81 -4.45
CA THR A 25 -8.31 -16.98 -5.35
C THR A 25 -7.50 -16.73 -6.62
N TYR A 26 -7.46 -15.48 -7.09
CA TYR A 26 -6.72 -15.06 -8.29
C TYR A 26 -5.31 -14.53 -7.99
N CYS A 27 -4.93 -14.43 -6.72
CA CYS A 27 -3.66 -13.87 -6.29
C CYS A 27 -2.74 -14.96 -5.71
N VAL A 28 -3.27 -15.83 -4.84
CA VAL A 28 -2.52 -16.92 -4.20
C VAL A 28 -3.38 -18.18 -4.02
N THR A 29 -2.73 -19.33 -3.91
CA THR A 29 -3.43 -20.62 -3.73
C THR A 29 -3.93 -20.79 -2.31
N SER A 30 -3.19 -20.30 -1.31
CA SER A 30 -3.52 -20.40 0.11
C SER A 30 -2.94 -19.24 0.94
N LEU A 31 -3.38 -19.09 2.19
CA LEU A 31 -2.82 -18.07 3.10
C LEU A 31 -1.36 -18.35 3.46
N SER A 32 -0.95 -19.64 3.48
CA SER A 32 0.43 -20.06 3.78
C SER A 32 1.42 -19.79 2.64
N ASP A 33 0.95 -19.41 1.46
CA ASP A 33 1.82 -19.04 0.34
C ASP A 33 2.45 -17.65 0.55
N HIS A 34 1.83 -16.82 1.40
CA HIS A 34 2.38 -15.54 1.81
C HIS A 34 3.58 -15.76 2.72
N LYS A 35 4.77 -15.51 2.19
CA LYS A 35 6.03 -15.67 2.91
C LYS A 35 6.84 -14.39 2.79
N ARG A 36 7.39 -13.92 3.90
CA ARG A 36 8.35 -12.81 3.87
C ARG A 36 9.54 -13.18 3.01
N SER A 37 9.96 -12.25 2.17
CA SER A 37 11.25 -12.39 1.50
C SER A 37 12.36 -12.23 2.53
N PRO A 38 13.44 -13.03 2.49
CA PRO A 38 14.60 -12.83 3.36
C PRO A 38 15.29 -11.49 3.10
N ASP A 39 15.09 -10.90 1.92
CA ASP A 39 15.68 -9.64 1.48
C ASP A 39 14.69 -8.46 1.54
N GLU A 40 13.64 -8.55 2.37
CA GLU A 40 12.73 -7.41 2.62
C GLU A 40 13.52 -6.22 3.17
N LEU A 41 13.41 -5.07 2.49
CA LEU A 41 14.05 -3.83 2.94
C LEU A 41 13.34 -3.32 4.20
N ASN A 42 14.12 -2.95 5.20
CA ASN A 42 13.57 -2.21 6.33
C ASN A 42 13.19 -0.77 5.93
N ALA A 43 12.48 -0.06 6.81
CA ALA A 43 12.01 1.30 6.54
C ALA A 43 13.16 2.26 6.17
N ASP A 44 14.31 2.17 6.84
CA ASP A 44 15.43 3.10 6.63
C ASP A 44 16.13 2.84 5.30
N GLN A 45 16.34 1.58 4.93
CA GLN A 45 16.88 1.17 3.62
C GLN A 45 15.97 1.63 2.49
N MET A 46 14.66 1.46 2.65
CA MET A 46 13.67 1.89 1.67
C MET A 46 13.66 3.42 1.52
N LEU A 47 13.64 4.16 2.62
CA LEU A 47 13.69 5.63 2.61
C LEU A 47 14.97 6.14 1.95
N TYR A 48 16.11 5.48 2.20
CA TYR A 48 17.35 5.79 1.51
C TYR A 48 17.24 5.63 -0.01
N LEU A 49 16.68 4.52 -0.49
CA LEU A 49 16.47 4.31 -1.94
C LEU A 49 15.48 5.32 -2.54
N VAL A 50 14.38 5.63 -1.85
CA VAL A 50 13.41 6.63 -2.32
C VAL A 50 14.07 8.00 -2.47
N ARG A 51 14.92 8.39 -1.52
CA ARG A 51 15.69 9.64 -1.58
C ARG A 51 16.60 9.67 -2.80
N LEU A 52 17.39 8.62 -3.03
CA LEU A 52 18.28 8.53 -4.19
C LEU A 52 17.50 8.63 -5.51
N LEU A 53 16.37 7.92 -5.63
CA LEU A 53 15.55 7.93 -6.83
C LEU A 53 14.84 9.28 -7.03
N LYS A 54 14.43 9.95 -5.95
CA LYS A 54 13.89 11.31 -6.03
C LYS A 54 14.94 12.26 -6.60
N GLU A 55 16.14 12.28 -6.00
CA GLU A 55 17.21 13.23 -6.34
C GLU A 55 17.81 12.99 -7.73
N ASN A 56 17.95 11.72 -8.13
CA ASN A 56 18.69 11.38 -9.37
C ASN A 56 17.78 10.96 -10.53
N ALA A 57 16.57 10.45 -10.28
CA ALA A 57 15.66 9.97 -11.33
C ALA A 57 14.42 10.85 -11.53
N GLY A 58 14.18 11.83 -10.64
CA GLY A 58 13.03 12.73 -10.72
C GLY A 58 11.72 12.07 -10.34
N ILE A 59 11.75 11.14 -9.37
CA ILE A 59 10.53 10.53 -8.83
C ILE A 59 9.71 11.58 -8.08
N GLU A 60 8.45 11.74 -8.48
CA GLU A 60 7.52 12.71 -7.88
C GLU A 60 6.34 12.03 -7.18
N LYS A 61 6.06 10.76 -7.51
CA LYS A 61 4.90 10.02 -7.03
C LYS A 61 5.34 8.65 -6.54
N VAL A 62 4.88 8.27 -5.36
CA VAL A 62 5.15 6.95 -4.77
C VAL A 62 3.84 6.22 -4.53
N ARG A 63 3.77 4.93 -4.88
CA ARG A 63 2.66 4.05 -4.54
C ARG A 63 3.16 2.86 -3.72
N LEU A 64 2.65 2.74 -2.50
CA LEU A 64 2.95 1.65 -1.58
C LEU A 64 1.96 0.50 -1.80
N THR A 65 2.50 -0.70 -1.99
CA THR A 65 1.77 -1.95 -2.22
C THR A 65 2.48 -3.12 -1.49
N GLY A 66 2.20 -4.35 -1.90
CA GLY A 66 2.87 -5.57 -1.46
C GLY A 66 1.91 -6.74 -1.59
N GLY A 67 1.93 -7.63 -0.60
CA GLY A 67 0.74 -8.29 -0.10
C GLY A 67 -0.21 -7.24 0.49
N GLU A 68 -0.33 -7.17 1.80
CA GLU A 68 -1.08 -6.11 2.48
C GLU A 68 -0.15 -5.09 3.15
N PRO A 69 0.05 -3.88 2.59
CA PRO A 69 1.01 -2.91 3.12
C PRO A 69 0.70 -2.46 4.55
N LEU A 70 -0.56 -2.51 4.99
CA LEU A 70 -0.93 -2.13 6.36
C LEU A 70 -0.45 -3.12 7.44
N LEU A 71 0.04 -4.30 7.03
CA LEU A 71 0.74 -5.24 7.92
C LEU A 71 2.19 -4.81 8.20
N HIS A 72 2.76 -3.90 7.43
CA HIS A 72 4.10 -3.40 7.69
C HIS A 72 4.11 -2.60 9.01
N PRO A 73 4.93 -2.98 10.01
CA PRO A 73 4.87 -2.39 11.35
C PRO A 73 5.22 -0.90 11.34
N GLU A 74 6.13 -0.47 10.45
CA GLU A 74 6.59 0.91 10.33
C GLU A 74 5.91 1.69 9.18
N ILE A 75 4.73 1.27 8.71
CA ILE A 75 4.05 1.93 7.56
C ILE A 75 3.89 3.45 7.73
N VAL A 76 3.59 3.91 8.95
CA VAL A 76 3.43 5.34 9.27
C VAL A 76 4.77 6.07 9.13
N LYS A 77 5.87 5.48 9.64
CA LYS A 77 7.23 6.02 9.50
C LYS A 77 7.65 6.11 8.03
N VAL A 78 7.36 5.08 7.24
CA VAL A 78 7.63 5.06 5.80
C VAL A 78 6.91 6.21 5.09
N ILE A 79 5.61 6.39 5.35
CA ILE A 79 4.82 7.47 4.73
C ILE A 79 5.33 8.85 5.16
N SER A 80 5.59 9.05 6.46
CA SER A 80 6.13 10.32 6.98
C SER A 80 7.47 10.67 6.34
N GLY A 81 8.41 9.71 6.31
CA GLY A 81 9.72 9.92 5.71
C GLY A 81 9.66 10.24 4.21
N ILE A 82 8.77 9.59 3.46
CA ILE A 82 8.55 9.91 2.03
C ILE A 82 7.93 11.31 1.87
N SER A 83 7.01 11.68 2.76
CA SER A 83 6.34 12.99 2.75
C SER A 83 7.33 14.13 3.02
N GLU A 84 8.19 13.97 4.04
CA GLU A 84 9.24 14.92 4.41
C GLU A 84 10.27 15.15 3.30
N MET A 85 10.48 14.17 2.42
CA MET A 85 11.33 14.35 1.24
C MET A 85 10.69 15.30 0.21
N GLY A 86 9.40 15.66 0.32
CA GLY A 86 8.69 16.50 -0.64
C GLY A 86 8.22 15.76 -1.88
N ILE A 87 7.89 14.47 -1.77
CA ILE A 87 7.21 13.71 -2.83
C ILE A 87 5.80 14.28 -3.00
N LYS A 88 5.41 14.61 -4.23
CA LYS A 88 4.15 15.34 -4.52
C LYS A 88 2.90 14.51 -4.21
N SER A 89 2.99 13.18 -4.32
CA SER A 89 1.84 12.31 -4.09
C SER A 89 2.30 10.95 -3.57
N ILE A 90 1.73 10.55 -2.43
CA ILE A 90 1.90 9.23 -1.83
C ILE A 90 0.54 8.52 -1.89
N GLY A 91 0.53 7.38 -2.57
CA GLY A 91 -0.63 6.51 -2.68
C GLY A 91 -0.42 5.18 -1.98
N LEU A 92 -1.50 4.60 -1.48
CA LEU A 92 -1.53 3.26 -0.89
C LEU A 92 -2.50 2.38 -1.69
N THR A 93 -2.18 1.11 -1.91
CA THR A 93 -3.14 0.11 -2.39
C THR A 93 -3.31 -0.96 -1.32
N SER A 94 -4.53 -1.16 -0.82
CA SER A 94 -4.83 -2.04 0.31
C SER A 94 -6.16 -2.78 0.10
N ASN A 95 -6.33 -3.95 0.72
CA ASN A 95 -7.63 -4.62 0.81
C ASN A 95 -8.60 -3.94 1.82
N GLY A 96 -8.10 -2.96 2.57
CA GLY A 96 -8.90 -2.09 3.43
C GLY A 96 -9.26 -2.67 4.80
N GLN A 97 -8.96 -3.95 5.08
CA GLN A 97 -9.34 -4.62 6.33
C GLN A 97 -8.76 -3.94 7.59
N LEU A 98 -7.64 -3.23 7.46
CA LEU A 98 -6.94 -2.56 8.56
C LEU A 98 -7.05 -1.03 8.53
N LEU A 99 -7.73 -0.45 7.53
CA LEU A 99 -7.80 1.01 7.35
C LEU A 99 -8.55 1.69 8.49
N ALA A 100 -9.64 1.09 9.00
CA ALA A 100 -10.44 1.69 10.08
C ALA A 100 -9.61 2.08 11.31
N ARG A 101 -8.54 1.32 11.59
CA ARG A 101 -7.64 1.56 12.74
C ARG A 101 -6.46 2.48 12.42
N LYS A 102 -6.09 2.62 11.14
CA LYS A 102 -4.84 3.29 10.71
C LYS A 102 -5.08 4.59 9.93
N ALA A 103 -6.27 4.81 9.36
CA ALA A 103 -6.57 5.91 8.44
C ALA A 103 -6.14 7.28 8.98
N LYS A 104 -6.45 7.60 10.25
CA LYS A 104 -6.04 8.86 10.89
C LYS A 104 -4.52 9.05 10.85
N ALA A 105 -3.77 8.08 11.36
CA ALA A 105 -2.31 8.15 11.43
C ALA A 105 -1.67 8.18 10.03
N LEU A 106 -2.27 7.51 9.05
CA LEU A 106 -1.80 7.53 7.66
C LEU A 106 -2.01 8.93 7.02
N ALA A 107 -3.16 9.56 7.27
CA ALA A 107 -3.45 10.91 6.79
C ALA A 107 -2.51 11.94 7.44
N GLU A 108 -2.32 11.85 8.76
CA GLU A 108 -1.39 12.72 9.52
C GLU A 108 0.06 12.56 9.05
N ALA A 109 0.47 11.35 8.63
CA ALA A 109 1.80 11.10 8.06
C ALA A 109 1.98 11.66 6.63
N GLY A 110 0.91 12.14 5.99
CA GLY A 110 0.98 12.75 4.66
C GLY A 110 0.51 11.86 3.50
N LEU A 111 -0.16 10.73 3.79
CA LEU A 111 -0.83 9.96 2.73
C LEU A 111 -1.91 10.80 2.05
N LYS A 112 -2.04 10.69 0.72
CA LYS A 112 -2.96 11.53 -0.07
C LYS A 112 -4.03 10.78 -0.86
N ASN A 113 -3.84 9.48 -1.09
CA ASN A 113 -4.83 8.67 -1.82
C ASN A 113 -4.72 7.21 -1.42
N VAL A 114 -5.87 6.55 -1.38
CA VAL A 114 -5.99 5.11 -1.11
C VAL A 114 -6.76 4.44 -2.23
N ASN A 115 -6.19 3.39 -2.81
CA ASN A 115 -6.87 2.47 -3.71
C ASN A 115 -7.29 1.25 -2.89
N ILE A 116 -8.58 0.99 -2.79
CA ILE A 116 -9.12 -0.11 -2.00
C ILE A 116 -9.56 -1.23 -2.94
N SER A 117 -8.94 -2.39 -2.83
CA SER A 117 -9.33 -3.59 -3.59
C SER A 117 -10.58 -4.20 -2.96
N LEU A 118 -11.70 -4.11 -3.67
CA LEU A 118 -13.01 -4.59 -3.24
C LEU A 118 -13.73 -5.27 -4.40
N ASP A 119 -13.54 -6.59 -4.53
CA ASP A 119 -13.99 -7.33 -5.72
C ASP A 119 -15.49 -7.65 -5.73
N SER A 120 -16.19 -7.46 -4.60
CA SER A 120 -17.63 -7.69 -4.49
C SER A 120 -18.24 -6.95 -3.32
N LEU A 121 -19.46 -6.41 -3.52
CA LEU A 121 -20.34 -5.89 -2.47
C LEU A 121 -21.31 -6.95 -1.92
N ASP A 122 -21.36 -8.13 -2.53
CA ASP A 122 -22.05 -9.30 -2.00
C ASP A 122 -21.12 -10.01 -1.00
N PRO A 123 -21.54 -10.21 0.27
CA PRO A 123 -20.70 -10.83 1.30
C PRO A 123 -20.24 -12.26 0.99
N GLU A 124 -21.09 -13.06 0.36
CA GLU A 124 -20.77 -14.46 0.03
C GLU A 124 -19.75 -14.52 -1.10
N LYS A 125 -19.94 -13.71 -2.15
CA LYS A 125 -18.95 -13.58 -3.24
C LYS A 125 -17.63 -12.98 -2.75
N PHE A 126 -17.68 -11.99 -1.86
CA PHE A 126 -16.48 -11.42 -1.25
C PHE A 126 -15.68 -12.49 -0.50
N LYS A 127 -16.37 -13.30 0.31
CA LYS A 127 -15.76 -14.41 1.06
C LYS A 127 -15.23 -15.49 0.12
N LEU A 128 -15.96 -15.83 -0.94
CA LEU A 128 -15.53 -16.80 -1.95
C LEU A 128 -14.22 -16.37 -2.63
N LEU A 129 -14.14 -15.10 -3.02
CA LEU A 129 -12.96 -14.56 -3.70
C LEU A 129 -11.78 -14.37 -2.73
N GLY A 130 -12.00 -13.74 -1.56
CA GLY A 130 -10.94 -13.36 -0.61
C GLY A 130 -10.55 -14.41 0.43
N ARG A 131 -11.38 -15.46 0.60
CA ARG A 131 -11.30 -16.59 1.54
C ARG A 131 -11.33 -16.27 3.04
N VAL A 132 -10.63 -15.22 3.51
CA VAL A 132 -10.43 -14.94 4.96
C VAL A 132 -11.02 -13.60 5.40
N GLY A 133 -10.98 -12.57 4.53
CA GLY A 133 -11.42 -11.21 4.86
C GLY A 133 -12.93 -11.07 5.10
N LYS A 134 -13.34 -9.91 5.64
CA LYS A 134 -14.75 -9.57 5.91
C LYS A 134 -15.17 -8.30 5.20
N LEU A 135 -16.22 -8.34 4.37
CA LEU A 135 -16.68 -7.18 3.60
C LEU A 135 -16.89 -5.93 4.49
N HIS A 136 -17.59 -6.08 5.62
CA HIS A 136 -17.86 -4.96 6.53
C HIS A 136 -16.59 -4.28 7.05
N LYS A 137 -15.47 -5.01 7.22
CA LYS A 137 -14.19 -4.42 7.65
C LYS A 137 -13.59 -3.53 6.58
N THR A 138 -13.69 -3.92 5.31
CA THR A 138 -13.27 -3.07 4.18
C THR A 138 -14.16 -1.83 4.09
N LEU A 139 -15.48 -1.97 4.25
CA LEU A 139 -16.41 -0.84 4.24
C LEU A 139 -16.15 0.13 5.41
N GLU A 140 -15.95 -0.37 6.63
CA GLU A 140 -15.50 0.44 7.79
C GLU A 140 -14.18 1.18 7.49
N GLY A 141 -13.28 0.53 6.74
CA GLY A 141 -12.03 1.13 6.28
C GLY A 141 -12.24 2.29 5.31
N ILE A 142 -13.16 2.14 4.35
CA ILE A 142 -13.55 3.19 3.40
C ILE A 142 -14.12 4.40 4.16
N GLU A 143 -15.06 4.17 5.07
CA GLU A 143 -15.67 5.23 5.89
C GLU A 143 -14.62 5.99 6.71
N ALA A 144 -13.65 5.27 7.28
CA ALA A 144 -12.56 5.89 8.01
C ALA A 144 -11.65 6.74 7.10
N CYS A 145 -11.34 6.27 5.88
CA CYS A 145 -10.60 7.07 4.91
C CYS A 145 -11.32 8.37 4.56
N LEU A 146 -12.62 8.28 4.23
CA LEU A 146 -13.45 9.45 3.94
C LEU A 146 -13.47 10.44 5.11
N LYS A 147 -13.64 9.94 6.35
CA LYS A 147 -13.64 10.75 7.57
C LYS A 147 -12.34 11.55 7.77
N TYR A 148 -11.18 10.99 7.39
CA TYR A 148 -9.88 11.63 7.56
C TYR A 148 -9.32 12.25 6.27
N GLY A 149 -10.13 12.36 5.21
CA GLY A 149 -9.77 13.04 3.97
C GLY A 149 -8.79 12.27 3.08
N LEU A 150 -8.89 10.93 3.07
CA LEU A 150 -8.08 10.01 2.25
C LEU A 150 -8.83 9.42 1.06
#